data_AF-A0A7H8HH41-F1
#
_entry.id   AF-A0A7H8HH41-F1
#
_cell.length_a   1.000
_cell.length_b   1.000
_cell.length_c   1.000
_cell.angle_alpha   90.00
_cell.angle_beta   90.00
_cell.angle_gamma   90.00
#
_symmetry.space_group_name_H-M   'P 1'
#
loop_
_entity.id
_entity.type
_entity.pdbx_description
1 polymer ?
#
loop_
_entity_poly.entity_id
_entity_poly.type
_entity_poly.pdbx_seq_one_letter_code
_entity_poly.pdbx_strand_id
1 'polypeptide(L)'
;MSLFARTFAITSSAWFLFALDRLAVTTALPVLRTDLGAGLAGAEWTVNAYTLSFAVLLLAGAALGDRFGRRRVFAIGLAVFTAGSAAAALAPDVGTLVAARAVQGAGGAVFAPLSLTLLSAAAPAARRGAVLGAWGGVGGLGVVAGPLLGGALTSFAGWPWIFWLNVPLGLVLVPVARRYLRESHGPHGRLDLRGVALSGAGVFGVVWAVIRAGGDGWARPDVLVALVSGVLALVLFVAWETRAPAPMLPMRFFRHRAFAAANLTALLKYAALFGGLFLVTHLLQTGLTASPLEAGLRMLPMVVMPMLLTPLAGVLSDRWGTRPLLALGVGLVATGLAWLAAVTAPGVGYGVLVPGLVVLGTGSALFFAPAAATVLGAVAPDEQGQASGATTAVREIAVVLGVAVLASVFAAHGDLGSPARLVDGVVPALWVGAALAGAGVLATLALPRAGSLRVRVALADDHATIREVLGAAYAQYAGEISPAVWDAYRADLLDLDRHARLGQLLVAEVGGKIAGYAAFYPDATVQNLGWPGGWASGRGMGVHPGFRGRGVADALMAALEDRARASGAPVFAFHTSGFMTAALALYARLGYRRAPEFDRDMNAHYGLNACRPWPALAYRKDLPTPTGGTR
;
A
#
# COMPACT_ATOMS: atom_id res chain seq x y z
N MET A 1 -13.98 -16.56 12.66
CA MET A 1 -13.07 -15.56 12.07
C MET A 1 -12.80 -15.88 10.60
N SER A 2 -13.08 -14.95 9.68
CA SER A 2 -12.89 -15.14 8.22
C SER A 2 -11.42 -15.36 7.88
N LEU A 3 -11.14 -16.00 6.73
CA LEU A 3 -9.76 -16.24 6.25
C LEU A 3 -8.95 -14.94 6.21
N PHE A 4 -9.55 -13.87 5.69
CA PHE A 4 -8.95 -12.54 5.64
C PHE A 4 -8.55 -12.03 7.03
N ALA A 5 -9.45 -12.12 8.01
CA ALA A 5 -9.17 -11.66 9.37
C ALA A 5 -8.02 -12.45 10.02
N ARG A 6 -7.90 -13.76 9.74
CA ARG A 6 -6.76 -14.58 10.19
C ARG A 6 -5.46 -14.14 9.53
N THR A 7 -5.45 -13.96 8.20
CA THR A 7 -4.27 -13.48 7.49
C THR A 7 -3.82 -12.13 8.05
N PHE A 8 -4.74 -11.16 8.18
CA PHE A 8 -4.43 -9.86 8.74
C PHE A 8 -3.83 -9.96 10.14
N ALA A 9 -4.46 -10.71 11.06
CA ALA A 9 -3.94 -10.87 12.41
C ALA A 9 -2.52 -11.45 12.40
N ILE A 10 -2.29 -12.55 11.66
CA ILE A 10 -0.99 -13.23 11.61
C ILE A 10 0.10 -12.33 11.01
N THR A 11 -0.16 -11.73 9.84
CA THR A 11 0.83 -10.90 9.14
C THR A 11 1.11 -9.60 9.88
N SER A 12 0.09 -8.99 10.48
CA SER A 12 0.24 -7.74 11.24
C SER A 12 0.92 -7.99 12.59
N SER A 13 0.64 -9.10 13.28
CA SER A 13 1.36 -9.47 14.50
C SER A 13 2.84 -9.75 14.24
N ALA A 14 3.17 -10.47 13.17
CA ALA A 14 4.57 -10.69 12.79
C ALA A 14 5.27 -9.37 12.42
N TRP A 15 4.59 -8.48 11.70
CA TRP A 15 5.11 -7.16 11.35
C TRP A 15 5.30 -6.25 12.57
N PHE A 16 4.36 -6.26 13.51
CA PHE A 16 4.49 -5.57 14.79
C PHE A 16 5.71 -6.06 15.57
N LEU A 17 5.86 -7.39 15.67
CA LEU A 17 6.99 -8.03 16.36
C LEU A 17 8.33 -7.59 15.78
N PHE A 18 8.44 -7.62 14.45
CA PHE A 18 9.61 -7.15 13.72
C PHE A 18 9.93 -5.67 14.00
N ALA A 19 8.91 -4.81 13.93
CA ALA A 19 9.08 -3.37 14.12
C ALA A 19 9.47 -3.01 15.56
N LEU A 20 8.90 -3.72 16.55
CA LEU A 20 9.19 -3.58 17.97
C LEU A 20 10.64 -4.00 18.28
N ASP A 21 11.03 -5.23 17.91
CA ASP A 21 12.36 -5.79 18.22
C ASP A 21 13.49 -4.91 17.68
N ARG A 22 13.34 -4.42 16.45
CA ARG A 22 14.34 -3.58 15.79
C ARG A 22 14.73 -2.35 16.61
N LEU A 23 13.78 -1.78 17.35
CA LEU A 23 13.97 -0.53 18.08
C LEU A 23 14.06 -0.70 19.60
N ALA A 24 13.64 -1.85 20.15
CA ALA A 24 13.79 -2.13 21.57
C ALA A 24 15.25 -2.30 22.00
N VAL A 25 16.12 -2.79 21.11
CA VAL A 25 17.55 -3.00 21.42
C VAL A 25 18.30 -1.67 21.57
N THR A 26 17.89 -0.62 20.85
CA THR A 26 18.63 0.67 20.87
C THR A 26 18.59 1.35 22.24
N THR A 27 17.54 1.12 23.04
CA THR A 27 17.44 1.63 24.41
C THR A 27 18.30 0.85 25.40
N ALA A 28 18.70 -0.38 25.08
CA ALA A 28 19.55 -1.22 25.91
C ALA A 28 21.05 -1.06 25.63
N LEU A 29 21.44 -0.33 24.58
CA LEU A 29 22.83 -0.16 24.18
C LEU A 29 23.77 0.27 25.33
N PRO A 30 23.40 1.23 26.20
CA PRO A 30 24.27 1.61 27.33
C PRO A 30 24.52 0.46 28.31
N VAL A 31 23.49 -0.34 28.59
CA VAL A 31 23.56 -1.49 29.51
C VAL A 31 24.31 -2.65 28.87
N LEU A 32 24.05 -2.94 27.59
CA LEU A 32 24.79 -3.94 26.81
C LEU A 32 26.30 -3.66 26.80
N ARG A 33 26.67 -2.38 26.69
CA ARG A 33 28.06 -1.93 26.72
C ARG A 33 28.75 -2.29 28.04
N THR A 34 28.07 -2.06 29.16
CA THR A 34 28.63 -2.33 30.49
C THR A 34 28.60 -3.82 30.84
N ASP A 35 27.51 -4.52 30.54
CA ASP A 35 27.25 -5.89 30.98
C ASP A 35 28.08 -6.92 30.18
N LEU A 36 28.27 -6.68 28.87
CA LEU A 36 29.07 -7.54 28.00
C LEU A 36 30.52 -7.06 27.84
N GLY A 37 30.93 -6.02 28.58
CA GLY A 37 32.26 -5.40 28.45
C GLY A 37 32.56 -4.90 27.03
N ALA A 38 31.53 -4.64 26.22
CA ALA A 38 31.69 -4.25 24.84
C ALA A 38 32.17 -2.79 24.76
N GLY A 39 33.11 -2.49 23.87
CA GLY A 39 33.35 -1.11 23.45
C GLY A 39 32.10 -0.53 22.76
N LEU A 40 32.03 0.80 22.62
CA LEU A 40 30.92 1.47 21.92
C LEU A 40 30.63 0.84 20.54
N ALA A 41 31.69 0.60 19.77
CA ALA A 41 31.58 -0.06 18.47
C ALA A 41 30.96 -1.46 18.55
N GLY A 42 31.32 -2.26 19.56
CA GLY A 42 30.76 -3.60 19.75
C GLY A 42 29.26 -3.56 20.06
N ALA A 43 28.82 -2.65 20.93
CA ALA A 43 27.42 -2.46 21.24
C ALA A 43 26.62 -2.00 20.01
N GLU A 44 27.11 -1.04 19.24
CA GLU A 44 26.45 -0.59 18.00
C GLU A 44 26.33 -1.70 16.95
N TRP A 45 27.33 -2.59 16.88
CA TRP A 45 27.29 -3.75 15.98
C TRP A 45 26.12 -4.70 16.23
N THR A 46 25.55 -4.73 17.44
CA THR A 46 24.35 -5.53 17.74
C THR A 46 23.10 -5.05 16.97
N VAL A 47 23.03 -3.74 16.66
CA VAL A 47 21.95 -3.13 15.88
C VAL A 47 22.31 -3.13 14.39
N ASN A 48 23.56 -2.84 14.07
CA ASN A 48 24.05 -2.75 12.70
C ASN A 48 24.06 -4.11 11.98
N ALA A 49 24.47 -5.20 12.64
CA ALA A 49 24.45 -6.53 12.04
C ALA A 49 23.05 -7.00 11.66
N TYR A 50 22.04 -6.70 12.50
CA TYR A 50 20.64 -6.93 12.19
C TYR A 50 20.20 -6.11 10.96
N THR A 51 20.50 -4.81 10.95
CA THR A 51 20.08 -3.90 9.87
C THR A 51 20.71 -4.29 8.54
N LEU A 52 22.01 -4.63 8.55
CA LEU A 52 22.76 -5.03 7.37
C LEU A 52 22.26 -6.37 6.80
N SER A 53 22.14 -7.40 7.63
CA SER A 53 21.61 -8.71 7.21
C SER A 53 20.18 -8.60 6.68
N PHE A 54 19.33 -7.80 7.35
CA PHE A 54 17.98 -7.51 6.89
C PHE A 54 17.99 -6.86 5.50
N ALA A 55 18.74 -5.77 5.32
CA ALA A 55 18.77 -5.01 4.07
C ALA A 55 19.28 -5.87 2.90
N VAL A 56 20.36 -6.63 3.11
CA VAL A 56 21.01 -7.46 2.08
C VAL A 56 20.11 -8.61 1.64
N LEU A 57 19.43 -9.27 2.58
CA LEU A 57 18.67 -10.49 2.30
C LEU A 57 17.20 -10.24 1.96
N LEU A 58 16.72 -9.01 2.07
CA LEU A 58 15.31 -8.66 1.88
C LEU A 58 14.77 -9.11 0.51
N LEU A 59 15.46 -8.72 -0.57
CA LEU A 59 15.04 -9.05 -1.94
C LEU A 59 15.14 -10.56 -2.19
N ALA A 60 16.20 -11.19 -1.68
CA ALA A 60 16.37 -12.64 -1.77
C ALA A 60 15.23 -13.37 -1.04
N GLY A 61 14.85 -12.91 0.16
CA GLY A 61 13.75 -13.47 0.95
C GLY A 61 12.41 -13.42 0.23
N ALA A 62 12.10 -12.29 -0.41
CA ALA A 62 10.91 -12.16 -1.25
C ALA A 62 10.92 -13.15 -2.43
N ALA A 63 12.04 -13.24 -3.15
CA ALA A 63 12.18 -14.15 -4.29
C ALA A 63 12.14 -15.64 -3.89
N LEU A 64 12.69 -15.99 -2.71
CA LEU A 64 12.57 -17.32 -2.14
C LEU A 64 11.10 -17.68 -1.88
N GLY A 65 10.31 -16.75 -1.33
CA GLY A 65 8.89 -16.96 -1.09
C GLY A 65 8.09 -17.13 -2.38
N ASP A 66 8.40 -16.35 -3.40
CA ASP A 66 7.77 -16.51 -4.71
C ASP A 66 8.07 -17.88 -5.33
N ARG A 67 9.30 -18.39 -5.19
CA ARG A 67 9.67 -19.71 -5.73
C ARG A 67 9.14 -20.89 -4.91
N PHE A 68 9.44 -20.91 -3.61
CA PHE A 68 9.24 -22.08 -2.76
C PHE A 68 7.90 -22.08 -2.00
N GLY A 69 7.09 -21.03 -2.17
CA GLY A 69 5.80 -20.85 -1.52
C GLY A 69 5.87 -19.80 -0.42
N ARG A 70 5.06 -18.75 -0.55
CA ARG A 70 5.10 -17.56 0.31
C ARG A 70 4.77 -17.88 1.76
N ARG A 71 3.81 -18.78 2.03
CA ARG A 71 3.47 -19.17 3.40
C ARG A 71 4.58 -20.02 4.00
N ARG A 72 5.09 -21.01 3.26
CA ARG A 72 6.16 -21.89 3.73
C ARG A 72 7.39 -21.05 4.10
N VAL A 73 7.82 -20.18 3.20
CA VAL A 73 9.02 -19.34 3.41
C VAL A 73 8.79 -18.27 4.47
N PHE A 74 7.59 -17.69 4.56
CA PHE A 74 7.21 -16.80 5.67
C PHE A 74 7.37 -17.50 7.03
N ALA A 75 6.86 -18.72 7.18
CA ALA A 75 6.97 -19.48 8.44
C ALA A 75 8.41 -19.86 8.76
N ILE A 76 9.23 -20.20 7.75
CA ILE A 76 10.67 -20.47 7.93
C ILE A 76 11.40 -19.21 8.39
N GLY A 77 11.18 -18.07 7.71
CA GLY A 77 11.79 -16.79 8.07
C GLY A 77 11.42 -16.37 9.49
N LEU A 78 10.16 -16.54 9.88
CA LEU A 78 9.70 -16.27 11.24
C LEU A 78 10.34 -17.21 12.27
N ALA A 79 10.52 -18.49 11.95
CA ALA A 79 11.22 -19.44 12.81
C ALA A 79 12.70 -19.08 12.97
N VAL A 80 13.39 -18.70 11.88
CA VAL A 80 14.79 -18.23 11.92
C VAL A 80 14.92 -16.96 12.75
N PHE A 81 14.00 -16.00 12.59
CA PHE A 81 13.95 -14.80 13.43
C PHE A 81 13.78 -15.16 14.91
N THR A 82 12.87 -16.07 15.22
CA THR A 82 12.59 -16.51 16.60
C THR A 82 13.81 -17.20 17.23
N ALA A 83 14.47 -18.08 16.46
CA ALA A 83 15.69 -18.77 16.90
C ALA A 83 16.86 -17.80 17.10
N GLY A 84 17.06 -16.85 16.18
CA GLY A 84 18.05 -15.77 16.32
C GLY A 84 17.78 -14.91 17.56
N SER A 85 16.51 -14.64 17.86
CA SER A 85 16.12 -13.94 19.09
C SER A 85 16.47 -14.74 20.34
N ALA A 86 16.13 -16.04 20.39
CA ALA A 86 16.51 -16.89 21.52
C ALA A 86 18.04 -16.96 21.70
N ALA A 87 18.80 -17.05 20.61
CA ALA A 87 20.26 -17.02 20.65
C ALA A 87 20.80 -15.67 21.16
N ALA A 88 20.18 -14.54 20.79
CA ALA A 88 20.53 -13.23 21.29
C ALA A 88 20.24 -13.09 22.80
N ALA A 89 19.13 -13.66 23.27
CA ALA A 89 18.76 -13.69 24.69
C ALA A 89 19.74 -14.53 25.54
N LEU A 90 20.40 -15.50 24.93
CA LEU A 90 21.35 -16.42 25.58
C LEU A 90 22.81 -16.03 25.33
N ALA A 91 23.07 -14.89 24.69
CA ALA A 91 24.41 -14.51 24.28
C ALA A 91 25.31 -14.21 25.51
N PRO A 92 26.43 -14.93 25.68
CA PRO A 92 27.35 -14.72 26.80
C PRO A 92 28.32 -13.54 26.55
N ASP A 93 28.47 -13.12 25.30
CA ASP A 93 29.39 -12.08 24.87
C ASP A 93 28.82 -11.29 23.68
N VAL A 94 29.42 -10.13 23.40
CA VAL A 94 28.96 -9.25 22.33
C VAL A 94 29.11 -9.85 20.92
N GLY A 95 30.12 -10.68 20.68
CA GLY A 95 30.32 -11.33 19.38
C GLY A 95 29.20 -12.33 19.08
N THR A 96 28.85 -13.15 20.08
CA THR A 96 27.71 -14.06 20.00
C THR A 96 26.40 -13.30 19.79
N LEU A 97 26.20 -12.19 20.51
CA LEU A 97 25.02 -11.34 20.34
C LEU A 97 24.94 -10.76 18.91
N VAL A 98 26.04 -10.23 18.38
CA VAL A 98 26.13 -9.70 17.01
C VAL A 98 25.79 -10.77 15.97
N ALA A 99 26.32 -11.98 16.11
CA ALA A 99 26.03 -13.09 15.22
C ALA A 99 24.55 -13.52 15.28
N ALA A 100 24.00 -13.64 16.49
CA ALA A 100 22.58 -13.94 16.70
C ALA A 100 21.67 -12.87 16.09
N ARG A 101 22.04 -11.59 16.20
CA ARG A 101 21.34 -10.46 15.58
C ARG A 101 21.41 -10.48 14.06
N ALA A 102 22.53 -10.90 13.47
CA ALA A 102 22.63 -11.10 12.02
C ALA A 102 21.68 -12.22 11.54
N VAL A 103 21.61 -13.34 12.26
CA VAL A 103 20.67 -14.43 11.97
C VAL A 103 19.22 -13.98 12.12
N GLN A 104 18.94 -13.22 13.19
CA GLN A 104 17.61 -12.66 13.43
C GLN A 104 17.20 -11.70 12.30
N GLY A 105 18.08 -10.80 11.88
CA GLY A 105 17.87 -9.89 10.76
C GLY A 105 17.62 -10.63 9.44
N ALA A 106 18.36 -11.72 9.17
CA ALA A 106 18.12 -12.60 8.03
C ALA A 106 16.71 -13.23 8.05
N GLY A 107 16.25 -13.72 9.20
CA GLY A 107 14.88 -14.21 9.36
C GLY A 107 13.84 -13.11 9.08
N GLY A 108 14.06 -11.91 9.62
CA GLY A 108 13.25 -10.72 9.36
C GLY A 108 13.17 -10.36 7.88
N ALA A 109 14.30 -10.42 7.18
CA ALA A 109 14.40 -10.13 5.74
C ALA A 109 13.50 -11.03 4.90
N VAL A 110 13.27 -12.26 5.38
CA VAL A 110 12.44 -13.25 4.70
C VAL A 110 10.96 -13.03 5.00
N PHE A 111 10.55 -12.99 6.28
CA PHE A 111 9.12 -12.98 6.60
C PHE A 111 8.48 -11.59 6.47
N ALA A 112 9.21 -10.51 6.73
CA ALA A 112 8.65 -9.15 6.74
C ALA A 112 8.05 -8.74 5.39
N PRO A 113 8.76 -8.84 4.24
CA PRO A 113 8.18 -8.51 2.94
C PRO A 113 7.05 -9.48 2.56
N LEU A 114 7.17 -10.77 2.92
CA LEU A 114 6.14 -11.77 2.65
C LEU A 114 4.84 -11.52 3.45
N SER A 115 4.93 -10.89 4.63
CA SER A 115 3.75 -10.50 5.42
C SER A 115 2.82 -9.58 4.62
N LEU A 116 3.40 -8.58 3.95
CA LEU A 116 2.66 -7.63 3.11
C LEU A 116 2.09 -8.32 1.86
N THR A 117 2.89 -9.17 1.21
CA THR A 117 2.48 -9.89 0.00
C THR A 117 1.32 -10.84 0.27
N LEU A 118 1.39 -11.63 1.36
CA LEU A 118 0.32 -12.53 1.79
C LEU A 118 -0.96 -11.77 2.16
N LEU A 119 -0.82 -10.63 2.84
CA LEU A 119 -1.95 -9.79 3.19
C LEU A 119 -2.60 -9.15 1.95
N SER A 120 -1.80 -8.61 1.03
CA SER A 120 -2.26 -7.99 -0.21
C SER A 120 -3.05 -8.98 -1.06
N ALA A 121 -2.56 -10.22 -1.17
CA ALA A 121 -3.23 -11.31 -1.89
C ALA A 121 -4.55 -11.75 -1.23
N ALA A 122 -4.63 -11.75 0.11
CA ALA A 122 -5.85 -12.09 0.82
C ALA A 122 -6.87 -10.94 0.91
N ALA A 123 -6.43 -9.70 0.73
CA ALA A 123 -7.28 -8.52 0.88
C ALA A 123 -8.26 -8.36 -0.31
N PRO A 124 -9.57 -8.12 -0.04
CA PRO A 124 -10.53 -7.78 -1.08
C PRO A 124 -10.08 -6.54 -1.85
N ALA A 125 -10.18 -6.56 -3.19
CA ALA A 125 -9.69 -5.48 -4.05
C ALA A 125 -10.24 -4.10 -3.62
N ALA A 126 -11.53 -4.01 -3.26
CA ALA A 126 -12.19 -2.78 -2.86
C ALA A 126 -11.71 -2.21 -1.50
N ARG A 127 -11.09 -3.02 -0.63
CA ARG A 127 -10.63 -2.59 0.71
C ARG A 127 -9.11 -2.67 0.87
N ARG A 128 -8.39 -3.11 -0.17
CA ARG A 128 -6.95 -3.40 -0.10
C ARG A 128 -6.15 -2.20 0.41
N GLY A 129 -6.39 -0.99 -0.10
CA GLY A 129 -5.71 0.22 0.38
C GLY A 129 -5.87 0.46 1.89
N ALA A 130 -7.10 0.37 2.42
CA ALA A 130 -7.37 0.53 3.85
C ALA A 130 -6.71 -0.57 4.70
N VAL A 131 -6.72 -1.81 4.21
CA VAL A 131 -6.08 -2.95 4.87
C VAL A 131 -4.56 -2.78 4.95
N LEU A 132 -3.93 -2.36 3.83
CA LEU A 132 -2.50 -2.09 3.79
C LEU A 132 -2.13 -0.90 4.70
N GLY A 133 -2.99 0.12 4.76
CA GLY A 133 -2.89 1.23 5.70
C GLY A 133 -2.91 0.78 7.15
N ALA A 134 -3.87 -0.07 7.53
CA ALA A 134 -3.97 -0.63 8.88
C ALA A 134 -2.74 -1.49 9.24
N TRP A 135 -2.25 -2.31 8.32
CA TRP A 135 -1.00 -3.07 8.49
C TRP A 135 0.20 -2.15 8.70
N GLY A 136 0.30 -1.06 7.92
CA GLY A 136 1.33 -0.03 8.10
C GLY A 136 1.22 0.66 9.47
N GLY A 137 0.01 0.98 9.91
CA GLY A 137 -0.28 1.54 11.22
C GLY A 137 0.14 0.62 12.37
N VAL A 138 -0.11 -0.69 12.26
CA VAL A 138 0.38 -1.70 13.22
C VAL A 138 1.91 -1.70 13.28
N GLY A 139 2.59 -1.59 12.13
CA GLY A 139 4.05 -1.42 12.11
C GLY A 139 4.51 -0.14 12.82
N GLY A 140 3.82 0.97 12.57
CA GLY A 140 4.08 2.25 13.24
C GLY A 140 3.91 2.16 14.76
N LEU A 141 2.89 1.44 15.24
CA LEU A 141 2.73 1.14 16.66
C LEU A 141 3.91 0.33 17.21
N GLY A 142 4.40 -0.66 16.46
CA GLY A 142 5.61 -1.41 16.83
C GLY A 142 6.83 -0.50 16.96
N VAL A 143 6.98 0.47 16.06
CA VAL A 143 8.07 1.46 16.10
C VAL A 143 8.06 2.29 17.37
N VAL A 144 6.88 2.72 17.82
CA VAL A 144 6.71 3.50 19.05
C VAL A 144 6.88 2.61 20.28
N ALA A 145 6.31 1.40 20.24
CA ALA A 145 6.33 0.46 21.34
C ALA A 145 7.74 -0.09 21.62
N GLY A 146 8.58 -0.19 20.59
CA GLY A 146 9.95 -0.71 20.67
C GLY A 146 10.76 -0.06 21.79
N PRO A 147 11.07 1.25 21.74
CA PRO A 147 11.83 1.93 22.79
C PRO A 147 11.14 1.91 24.16
N LEU A 148 9.81 2.04 24.22
CA LEU A 148 9.03 2.01 25.46
C LEU A 148 9.20 0.67 26.19
N LEU A 149 8.93 -0.43 25.47
CA LEU A 149 9.04 -1.78 26.01
C LEU A 149 10.50 -2.17 26.22
N GLY A 150 11.40 -1.79 25.31
CA GLY A 150 12.83 -2.06 25.43
C GLY A 150 13.43 -1.42 26.67
N GLY A 151 13.12 -0.14 26.93
CA GLY A 151 13.54 0.55 28.15
C GLY A 151 12.95 -0.09 29.41
N ALA A 152 11.65 -0.37 29.43
CA ALA A 152 11.00 -1.00 30.58
C ALA A 152 11.57 -2.40 30.87
N LEU A 153 11.68 -3.26 29.85
CA LEU A 153 12.23 -4.61 30.00
C LEU A 153 13.68 -4.58 30.48
N THR A 154 14.50 -3.68 29.92
CA THR A 154 15.89 -3.50 30.36
C THR A 154 15.97 -3.09 31.84
N SER A 155 15.10 -2.16 32.28
CA SER A 155 15.11 -1.66 33.66
C SER A 155 14.56 -2.66 34.68
N PHE A 156 13.54 -3.46 34.35
CA PHE A 156 12.84 -4.33 35.32
C PHE A 156 13.27 -5.79 35.29
N ALA A 157 13.67 -6.30 34.13
CA ALA A 157 13.94 -7.73 33.92
C ALA A 157 15.35 -8.00 33.37
N GLY A 158 16.03 -6.97 32.84
CA GLY A 158 17.31 -7.06 32.17
C GLY A 158 17.19 -7.10 30.64
N TRP A 159 18.24 -6.68 29.94
CA TRP A 159 18.26 -6.59 28.48
C TRP A 159 17.94 -7.90 27.74
N PRO A 160 18.25 -9.12 28.23
CA PRO A 160 17.91 -10.35 27.52
C PRO A 160 16.41 -10.52 27.27
N TRP A 161 15.57 -9.91 28.11
CA TRP A 161 14.11 -10.00 27.98
C TRP A 161 13.54 -9.27 26.77
N ILE A 162 14.30 -8.32 26.19
CA ILE A 162 13.96 -7.72 24.90
C ILE A 162 13.85 -8.82 23.83
N PHE A 163 14.74 -9.80 23.89
CA PHE A 163 14.79 -10.91 22.94
C PHE A 163 13.84 -12.04 23.35
N TRP A 164 13.77 -12.38 24.64
CA TRP A 164 12.82 -13.40 25.12
C TRP A 164 11.37 -13.08 24.80
N LEU A 165 10.99 -11.80 24.72
CA LEU A 165 9.64 -11.38 24.30
C LEU A 165 9.23 -11.99 22.95
N ASN A 166 10.16 -12.11 22.01
CA ASN A 166 9.87 -12.61 20.67
C ASN A 166 9.65 -14.12 20.62
N VAL A 167 10.28 -14.86 21.53
CA VAL A 167 10.29 -16.34 21.51
C VAL A 167 8.89 -16.95 21.67
N PRO A 168 8.09 -16.62 22.71
CA PRO A 168 6.76 -17.21 22.86
C PRO A 168 5.83 -16.77 21.72
N LEU A 169 5.95 -15.53 21.24
CA LEU A 169 5.16 -15.02 20.12
C LEU A 169 5.50 -15.77 18.83
N GLY A 170 6.78 -16.00 18.55
CA GLY A 170 7.24 -16.81 17.42
C GLY A 170 6.78 -18.27 17.49
N LEU A 171 6.89 -18.90 18.67
CA LEU A 171 6.44 -20.27 18.91
C LEU A 171 4.93 -20.46 18.67
N VAL A 172 4.12 -19.41 18.91
CA VAL A 172 2.69 -19.42 18.59
C VAL A 172 2.44 -19.05 17.12
N LEU A 173 3.07 -18.00 16.61
CA LEU A 173 2.78 -17.49 15.26
C LEU A 173 3.25 -18.44 14.16
N VAL A 174 4.36 -19.16 14.31
CA VAL A 174 4.85 -20.11 13.31
C VAL A 174 3.83 -21.23 13.01
N PRO A 175 3.32 -22.01 13.98
CA PRO A 175 2.32 -23.04 13.70
C PRO A 175 0.98 -22.43 13.24
N VAL A 176 0.56 -21.31 13.81
CA VAL A 176 -0.67 -20.59 13.40
C VAL A 176 -0.57 -20.14 11.94
N ALA A 177 0.56 -19.58 11.52
CA ALA A 177 0.83 -19.19 10.13
C ALA A 177 0.80 -20.39 9.20
N ARG A 178 1.45 -21.50 9.57
CA ARG A 178 1.43 -22.73 8.76
C ARG A 178 0.02 -23.30 8.62
N ARG A 179 -0.82 -23.22 9.65
CA ARG A 179 -2.18 -23.78 9.65
C ARG A 179 -3.19 -22.93 8.90
N TYR A 180 -3.12 -21.60 9.04
CA TYR A 180 -4.23 -20.72 8.61
C TYR A 180 -3.94 -19.86 7.39
N LEU A 181 -2.68 -19.62 7.04
CA LEU A 181 -2.36 -18.91 5.79
C LEU A 181 -2.54 -19.87 4.61
N ARG A 182 -2.96 -19.34 3.45
CA ARG A 182 -3.01 -20.10 2.20
C ARG A 182 -1.66 -20.02 1.50
N GLU A 183 -1.24 -21.14 0.92
CA GLU A 183 -0.05 -21.15 0.09
C GLU A 183 -0.30 -20.37 -1.20
N SER A 184 0.69 -19.59 -1.61
CA SER A 184 0.70 -18.87 -2.88
C SER A 184 2.12 -18.78 -3.40
N HIS A 185 2.27 -18.74 -4.72
CA HIS A 185 3.56 -18.72 -5.41
C HIS A 185 3.67 -17.47 -6.28
N GLY A 186 4.90 -17.10 -6.62
CA GLY A 186 5.20 -16.14 -7.65
C GLY A 186 5.09 -16.76 -9.05
N PRO A 187 5.17 -15.93 -10.09
CA PRO A 187 4.98 -16.34 -11.50
C PRO A 187 6.10 -17.21 -12.07
N HIS A 188 7.32 -17.07 -11.56
CA HIS A 188 8.49 -17.74 -12.11
C HIS A 188 8.97 -18.81 -11.14
N GLY A 189 9.12 -20.05 -11.62
CA GLY A 189 9.62 -21.18 -10.82
C GLY A 189 11.14 -21.19 -10.59
N ARG A 190 11.87 -20.19 -11.09
CA ARG A 190 13.34 -20.09 -11.03
C ARG A 190 13.76 -18.89 -10.16
N LEU A 191 14.85 -19.07 -9.43
CA LEU A 191 15.46 -18.01 -8.62
C LEU A 191 16.54 -17.31 -9.44
N ASP A 192 16.51 -15.99 -9.49
CA ASP A 192 17.58 -15.20 -10.11
C ASP A 192 18.78 -15.08 -9.17
N LEU A 193 19.67 -16.06 -9.21
CA LEU A 193 20.87 -16.09 -8.37
C LEU A 193 21.82 -14.91 -8.66
N ARG A 194 21.86 -14.43 -9.92
CA ARG A 194 22.71 -13.29 -10.30
C ARG A 194 22.10 -11.98 -9.79
N GLY A 195 20.79 -11.83 -9.92
CA GLY A 195 20.04 -10.71 -9.35
C GLY A 195 20.20 -10.65 -7.82
N VAL A 196 20.10 -11.80 -7.14
CA VAL A 196 20.34 -11.91 -5.69
C VAL A 196 21.78 -11.51 -5.32
N ALA A 197 22.79 -11.97 -6.06
CA ALA A 197 24.17 -11.62 -5.79
C ALA A 197 24.46 -10.13 -6.00
N LEU A 198 24.00 -9.56 -7.12
CA LEU A 198 24.22 -8.15 -7.45
C LEU A 198 23.47 -7.21 -6.49
N SER A 199 22.20 -7.50 -6.20
CA SER A 199 21.43 -6.71 -5.23
C SER A 199 21.99 -6.85 -3.82
N GLY A 200 22.36 -8.06 -3.39
CA GLY A 200 22.96 -8.31 -2.09
C GLY A 200 24.29 -7.58 -1.92
N ALA A 201 25.21 -7.70 -2.88
CA ALA A 201 26.49 -6.99 -2.86
C ALA A 201 26.30 -5.47 -2.91
N GLY A 202 25.35 -5.00 -3.72
CA GLY A 202 25.03 -3.59 -3.85
C GLY A 202 24.52 -2.96 -2.57
N VAL A 203 23.48 -3.58 -1.98
CA VAL A 203 22.92 -3.13 -0.70
C VAL A 203 23.95 -3.27 0.42
N PHE A 204 24.73 -4.35 0.45
CA PHE A 204 25.80 -4.54 1.44
C PHE A 204 26.79 -3.38 1.39
N GLY A 205 27.34 -3.07 0.22
CA GLY A 205 28.34 -2.00 0.07
C GLY A 205 27.82 -0.63 0.51
N VAL A 206 26.59 -0.28 0.10
CA VAL A 206 25.97 1.00 0.48
C VAL A 206 25.69 1.07 1.98
N VAL A 207 25.03 0.06 2.56
CA VAL A 207 24.65 0.06 3.98
C VAL A 207 25.89 -0.03 4.86
N TRP A 208 26.87 -0.85 4.49
CA TRP A 208 28.15 -0.95 5.18
C TRP A 208 28.89 0.39 5.20
N ALA A 209 28.98 1.07 4.05
CA ALA A 209 29.61 2.38 3.96
C ALA A 209 28.93 3.39 4.90
N VAL A 210 27.59 3.47 4.89
CA VAL A 210 26.82 4.36 5.77
C VAL A 210 27.11 4.07 7.25
N ILE A 211 27.08 2.79 7.64
CA ILE A 211 27.36 2.37 9.02
C ILE A 211 28.78 2.78 9.43
N ARG A 212 29.77 2.51 8.58
CA ARG A 212 31.19 2.74 8.91
C ARG A 212 31.55 4.22 8.92
N ALA A 213 30.93 4.99 8.04
CA ALA A 213 31.18 6.41 7.91
C ALA A 213 30.73 7.24 9.12
N GLY A 214 29.72 6.75 9.87
CA GLY A 214 29.25 7.41 11.09
C GLY A 214 30.27 7.43 12.23
N GLY A 215 31.17 6.44 12.28
CA GLY A 215 32.23 6.35 13.31
C GLY A 215 33.58 6.85 12.82
N ASP A 216 34.01 6.39 11.64
CA ASP A 216 35.39 6.61 11.18
C ASP A 216 35.53 7.76 10.17
N GLY A 217 34.42 8.38 9.77
CA GLY A 217 34.36 9.46 8.80
C GLY A 217 34.22 9.00 7.35
N TRP A 218 33.58 9.83 6.53
CA TRP A 218 33.21 9.52 5.15
C TRP A 218 34.36 9.56 4.14
N ALA A 219 35.42 10.31 4.43
CA ALA A 219 36.58 10.46 3.55
C ALA A 219 37.49 9.23 3.52
N ARG A 220 37.20 8.20 4.31
CA ARG A 220 38.04 7.02 4.38
C ARG A 220 37.97 6.19 3.09
N PRO A 221 39.12 5.71 2.58
CA PRO A 221 39.15 4.91 1.35
C PRO A 221 38.26 3.66 1.41
N ASP A 222 38.19 2.98 2.55
CA ASP A 222 37.37 1.77 2.71
C ASP A 222 35.86 2.07 2.62
N VAL A 223 35.42 3.20 3.17
CA VAL A 223 34.04 3.68 3.07
C VAL A 223 33.69 4.02 1.61
N LEU A 224 34.55 4.77 0.93
CA LEU A 224 34.33 5.18 -0.45
C LEU A 224 34.31 3.99 -1.41
N VAL A 225 35.25 3.05 -1.26
CA VAL A 225 35.28 1.83 -2.06
C VAL A 225 34.00 1.01 -1.86
N ALA A 226 33.55 0.81 -0.61
CA ALA A 226 32.31 0.10 -0.31
C ALA A 226 31.08 0.81 -0.92
N LEU A 227 31.00 2.14 -0.83
CA LEU A 227 29.90 2.91 -1.38
C LEU A 227 29.87 2.85 -2.91
N VAL A 228 30.99 3.10 -3.57
CA VAL A 228 31.10 3.12 -5.04
C VAL A 228 30.84 1.73 -5.62
N SER A 229 31.46 0.69 -5.05
CA SER A 229 31.23 -0.69 -5.49
C SER A 229 29.79 -1.12 -5.24
N GLY A 230 29.19 -0.71 -4.12
CA GLY A 230 27.78 -0.95 -3.80
C GLY A 230 26.83 -0.31 -4.81
N VAL A 231 27.02 0.98 -5.11
CA VAL A 231 26.24 1.70 -6.13
C VAL A 231 26.41 1.06 -7.51
N LEU A 232 27.64 0.72 -7.88
CA LEU A 232 27.92 0.06 -9.17
C LEU A 232 27.21 -1.30 -9.26
N ALA A 233 27.24 -2.12 -8.20
CA ALA A 233 26.55 -3.40 -8.16
C ALA A 233 25.01 -3.23 -8.25
N LEU A 234 24.43 -2.19 -7.66
CA LEU A 234 23.02 -1.85 -7.84
C LEU A 234 22.68 -1.41 -9.28
N VAL A 235 23.56 -0.65 -9.93
CA VAL A 235 23.40 -0.27 -11.35
C VAL A 235 23.45 -1.53 -12.23
N LEU A 236 24.40 -2.42 -11.98
CA LEU A 236 24.54 -3.70 -12.67
C LEU A 236 23.34 -4.62 -12.41
N PHE A 237 22.79 -4.63 -11.20
CA PHE A 237 21.56 -5.35 -10.86
C PHE A 237 20.40 -4.88 -11.73
N VAL A 238 20.16 -3.56 -11.82
CA VAL A 238 19.11 -3.00 -12.68
C VAL A 238 19.33 -3.37 -14.14
N ALA A 239 20.57 -3.28 -14.64
CA ALA A 239 20.90 -3.66 -16.01
C ALA A 239 20.68 -5.16 -16.27
N TRP A 240 20.98 -6.02 -15.31
CA TRP A 240 20.77 -7.47 -15.39
C TRP A 240 19.27 -7.83 -15.41
N GLU A 241 18.48 -7.22 -14.53
CA GLU A 241 17.03 -7.43 -14.43
C GLU A 241 16.27 -7.11 -15.73
N THR A 242 16.82 -6.26 -16.61
CA THR A 242 16.23 -6.01 -17.94
C THR A 242 16.34 -7.19 -18.91
N ARG A 243 17.26 -8.13 -18.68
CA ARG A 243 17.55 -9.27 -19.57
C ARG A 243 17.39 -10.62 -18.87
N ALA A 244 17.16 -10.63 -17.56
CA ALA A 244 17.07 -11.84 -16.76
C ALA A 244 15.89 -12.73 -17.21
N PRO A 245 16.06 -14.06 -17.32
CA PRO A 245 14.98 -14.97 -17.71
C PRO A 245 13.83 -15.07 -16.68
N ALA A 246 14.12 -14.81 -15.42
CA ALA A 246 13.18 -14.84 -14.30
C ALA A 246 13.50 -13.68 -13.34
N PRO A 247 13.26 -12.44 -13.77
CA PRO A 247 13.71 -11.25 -13.05
C PRO A 247 13.05 -11.15 -11.68
N MET A 248 13.80 -10.71 -10.66
CA MET A 248 13.26 -10.37 -9.34
C MET A 248 12.37 -9.11 -9.44
N LEU A 249 12.71 -8.20 -10.35
CA LEU A 249 11.97 -6.99 -10.67
C LEU A 249 11.38 -7.12 -12.07
N PRO A 250 10.04 -7.22 -12.23
CA PRO A 250 9.40 -7.31 -13.53
C PRO A 250 9.54 -5.97 -14.31
N MET A 251 10.69 -5.76 -14.95
CA MET A 251 11.08 -4.53 -15.64
C MET A 251 10.09 -4.13 -16.75
N ARG A 252 9.36 -5.10 -17.30
CA ARG A 252 8.28 -4.86 -18.27
C ARG A 252 7.18 -3.93 -17.76
N PHE A 253 6.88 -3.91 -16.46
CA PHE A 253 5.87 -3.02 -15.91
C PHE A 253 6.29 -1.55 -16.00
N PHE A 254 7.60 -1.25 -15.95
CA PHE A 254 8.11 0.11 -16.11
C PHE A 254 7.96 0.65 -17.54
N ARG A 255 7.57 -0.18 -18.53
CA ARG A 255 7.13 0.31 -19.84
C ARG A 255 5.76 1.01 -19.76
N HIS A 256 4.94 0.66 -18.77
CA HIS A 256 3.66 1.33 -18.53
C HIS A 256 3.89 2.65 -17.77
N ARG A 257 3.58 3.78 -18.42
CA ARG A 257 3.86 5.14 -17.89
C ARG A 257 3.34 5.36 -16.47
N ALA A 258 2.13 4.88 -16.16
CA ALA A 258 1.55 5.03 -14.82
C ALA A 258 2.34 4.27 -13.76
N PHE A 259 2.84 3.07 -14.10
CA PHE A 259 3.60 2.24 -13.19
C PHE A 259 4.99 2.84 -12.94
N ALA A 260 5.66 3.28 -14.01
CA ALA A 260 6.97 3.92 -13.91
C ALA A 260 6.92 5.22 -13.11
N ALA A 261 5.96 6.11 -13.42
CA ALA A 261 5.82 7.38 -12.72
C ALA A 261 5.44 7.17 -11.24
N ALA A 262 4.52 6.24 -10.92
CA ALA A 262 4.17 5.93 -9.53
C ALA A 262 5.37 5.41 -8.72
N ASN A 263 6.17 4.51 -9.30
CA ASN A 263 7.35 3.97 -8.63
C ASN A 263 8.49 4.99 -8.54
N LEU A 264 8.69 5.87 -9.53
CA LEU A 264 9.66 6.97 -9.44
C LEU A 264 9.26 7.97 -8.34
N THR A 265 7.98 8.35 -8.28
CA THR A 265 7.46 9.19 -7.21
C THR A 265 7.64 8.52 -5.84
N ALA A 266 7.33 7.22 -5.73
CA ALA A 266 7.53 6.46 -4.51
C ALA A 266 9.01 6.43 -4.10
N LEU A 267 9.91 6.15 -5.04
CA LEU A 267 11.35 6.12 -4.81
C LEU A 267 11.82 7.45 -4.20
N LEU A 268 11.53 8.57 -4.86
CA LEU A 268 11.94 9.91 -4.42
C LEU A 268 11.34 10.29 -3.06
N LYS A 269 10.04 10.00 -2.87
CA LYS A 269 9.35 10.28 -1.61
C LYS A 269 9.92 9.45 -0.44
N TYR A 270 10.16 8.16 -0.65
CA TYR A 270 10.67 7.29 0.41
C TYR A 270 12.15 7.57 0.71
N ALA A 271 12.96 7.88 -0.30
CA ALA A 271 14.32 8.32 -0.11
C ALA A 271 14.38 9.61 0.74
N ALA A 272 13.59 10.62 0.38
CA ALA A 272 13.47 11.86 1.13
C ALA A 272 12.99 11.64 2.56
N LEU A 273 11.88 10.90 2.73
CA LEU A 273 11.26 10.69 4.04
C LEU A 273 12.17 9.91 4.99
N PHE A 274 12.74 8.79 4.56
CA PHE A 274 13.52 7.94 5.46
C PHE A 274 14.95 8.46 5.68
N GLY A 275 15.56 9.10 4.68
CA GLY A 275 16.80 9.84 4.90
C GLY A 275 16.59 11.04 5.85
N GLY A 276 15.48 11.77 5.70
CA GLY A 276 15.12 12.85 6.63
C GLY A 276 14.81 12.34 8.04
N LEU A 277 14.09 11.21 8.14
CA LEU A 277 13.78 10.55 9.41
C LEU A 277 15.06 10.16 10.18
N PHE A 278 16.04 9.63 9.48
CA PHE A 278 17.36 9.32 10.03
C PHE A 278 17.98 10.57 10.67
N LEU A 279 18.05 11.68 9.93
CA LEU A 279 18.63 12.93 10.43
C LEU A 279 17.83 13.56 11.57
N VAL A 280 16.49 13.56 11.49
CA VAL A 280 15.62 14.07 12.55
C VAL A 280 15.80 13.25 13.83
N THR A 281 15.97 11.94 13.71
CA THR A 281 16.25 11.09 14.88
C THR A 281 17.56 11.50 15.56
N HIS A 282 18.63 11.74 14.77
CA HIS A 282 19.89 12.25 15.30
C HIS A 282 19.79 13.66 15.87
N LEU A 283 19.00 14.55 15.25
CA LEU A 283 18.71 15.88 15.78
C LEU A 283 18.05 15.81 17.16
N LEU A 284 17.06 14.93 17.33
CA LEU A 284 16.39 14.74 18.62
C LEU A 284 17.35 14.17 19.68
N GLN A 285 18.14 13.15 19.33
CA GLN A 285 18.99 12.46 20.31
C GLN A 285 20.27 13.23 20.64
N THR A 286 21.00 13.69 19.63
CA THR A 286 22.30 14.35 19.79
C THR A 286 22.16 15.86 19.92
N GLY A 287 21.24 16.47 19.18
CA GLY A 287 21.02 17.93 19.20
C GLY A 287 20.19 18.39 20.41
N LEU A 288 19.09 17.68 20.71
CA LEU A 288 18.20 17.99 21.83
C LEU A 288 18.43 17.10 23.05
N THR A 289 19.49 16.29 23.04
CA THR A 289 19.87 15.39 24.15
C THR A 289 18.74 14.45 24.60
N ALA A 290 17.77 14.17 23.71
CA ALA A 290 16.66 13.30 24.03
C ALA A 290 17.16 11.87 24.17
N SER A 291 16.67 11.14 25.18
CA SER A 291 16.87 9.69 25.22
C SER A 291 16.29 9.04 23.94
N PRO A 292 16.75 7.85 23.54
CA PRO A 292 16.17 7.15 22.38
C PRO A 292 14.65 6.95 22.51
N LEU A 293 14.17 6.75 23.74
CA LEU A 293 12.75 6.69 24.06
C LEU A 293 12.04 8.02 23.78
N GLU A 294 12.56 9.12 24.33
CA GLU A 294 11.99 10.44 24.08
C GLU A 294 12.01 10.82 22.60
N ALA A 295 13.07 10.48 21.87
CA ALA A 295 13.14 10.70 20.44
C ALA A 295 12.01 9.94 19.72
N GLY A 296 11.76 8.68 20.07
CA GLY A 296 10.65 7.88 19.55
C GLY A 296 9.28 8.49 19.87
N LEU A 297 9.05 8.94 21.11
CA LEU A 297 7.81 9.63 21.51
C LEU A 297 7.63 10.96 20.77
N ARG A 298 8.71 11.72 20.60
CA ARG A 298 8.73 12.97 19.83
C ARG A 298 8.49 12.75 18.33
N MET A 299 8.58 11.52 17.83
CA MET A 299 8.22 11.16 16.45
C MET A 299 6.73 10.83 16.27
N LEU A 300 5.97 10.70 17.36
CA LEU A 300 4.55 10.32 17.33
C LEU A 300 3.68 11.18 16.40
N PRO A 301 3.82 12.53 16.35
CA PRO A 301 3.01 13.33 15.45
C PRO A 301 3.11 12.89 13.99
N MET A 302 4.28 12.42 13.55
CA MET A 302 4.46 11.91 12.19
C MET A 302 3.80 10.54 12.00
N VAL A 303 3.83 9.66 13.00
CA VAL A 303 3.32 8.27 12.93
C VAL A 303 1.80 8.20 13.06
N VAL A 304 1.21 9.07 13.90
CA VAL A 304 -0.23 9.10 14.17
C VAL A 304 -1.02 9.56 12.96
N MET A 305 -0.51 10.53 12.18
CA MET A 305 -1.25 11.10 11.06
C MET A 305 -1.62 10.07 9.97
N PRO A 306 -0.73 9.17 9.51
CA PRO A 306 -1.11 8.04 8.67
C PRO A 306 -2.23 7.16 9.23
N MET A 307 -2.22 6.88 10.54
CA MET A 307 -3.26 6.06 11.17
C MET A 307 -4.64 6.74 11.09
N LEU A 308 -4.69 8.05 11.26
CA LEU A 308 -5.93 8.83 11.22
C LEU A 308 -6.42 9.09 9.79
N LEU A 309 -5.51 9.41 8.87
CA LEU A 309 -5.89 9.98 7.57
C LEU A 309 -5.89 8.99 6.41
N THR A 310 -5.33 7.79 6.55
CA THR A 310 -5.30 6.81 5.44
C THR A 310 -6.71 6.38 4.97
N PRO A 311 -7.72 6.16 5.84
CA PRO A 311 -9.08 5.85 5.38
C PRO A 311 -9.67 7.00 4.53
N LEU A 312 -9.44 8.24 4.97
CA LEU A 312 -9.87 9.43 4.24
C LEU A 312 -9.15 9.56 2.88
N ALA A 313 -7.85 9.26 2.83
CA ALA A 313 -7.08 9.26 1.59
C ALA A 313 -7.66 8.29 0.55
N GLY A 314 -8.16 7.13 0.97
CA GLY A 314 -8.86 6.19 0.08
C GLY A 314 -10.15 6.78 -0.50
N VAL A 315 -11.00 7.37 0.35
CA VAL A 315 -12.26 8.01 -0.09
C VAL A 315 -11.99 9.19 -1.03
N LEU A 316 -11.00 10.03 -0.71
CA LEU A 316 -10.60 11.14 -1.57
C LEU A 316 -10.02 10.64 -2.90
N SER A 317 -9.30 9.51 -2.89
CA SER A 317 -8.74 8.90 -4.11
C SER A 317 -9.82 8.48 -5.08
N ASP A 318 -10.94 7.97 -4.57
CA ASP A 318 -12.10 7.59 -5.38
C ASP A 318 -12.84 8.81 -5.94
N ARG A 319 -12.74 9.97 -5.29
CA ARG A 319 -13.41 11.21 -5.71
C ARG A 319 -12.58 12.06 -6.66
N TRP A 320 -11.31 12.28 -6.34
CA TRP A 320 -10.42 13.21 -7.03
C TRP A 320 -9.43 12.51 -7.97
N GLY A 321 -9.40 11.18 -7.96
CA GLY A 321 -8.39 10.39 -8.65
C GLY A 321 -7.06 10.37 -7.90
N THR A 322 -6.14 9.50 -8.35
CA THR A 322 -4.90 9.24 -7.62
C THR A 322 -3.86 10.35 -7.78
N ARG A 323 -3.74 10.96 -8.97
CA ARG A 323 -2.68 11.92 -9.29
C ARG A 323 -2.67 13.17 -8.39
N PRO A 324 -3.79 13.90 -8.16
CA PRO A 324 -3.77 15.09 -7.31
C PRO A 324 -3.38 14.78 -5.87
N LEU A 325 -3.84 13.64 -5.33
CA LEU A 325 -3.49 13.22 -3.97
C LEU A 325 -2.03 12.79 -3.84
N LEU A 326 -1.47 12.12 -4.86
CA LEU A 326 -0.05 11.80 -4.88
C LEU A 326 0.80 13.06 -4.92
N ALA A 327 0.45 14.03 -5.76
CA ALA A 327 1.16 15.31 -5.84
C ALA A 327 1.08 16.07 -4.51
N LEU A 328 -0.11 16.15 -3.91
CA LEU A 328 -0.32 16.79 -2.61
C LEU A 328 0.45 16.08 -1.50
N GLY A 329 0.36 14.74 -1.42
CA GLY A 329 1.02 13.96 -0.38
C GLY A 329 2.54 14.08 -0.42
N VAL A 330 3.14 14.00 -1.61
CA VAL A 330 4.59 14.19 -1.79
C VAL A 330 4.99 15.65 -1.58
N GLY A 331 4.17 16.59 -2.01
CA GLY A 331 4.37 18.02 -1.76
C GLY A 331 4.41 18.34 -0.27
N LEU A 332 3.48 17.78 0.51
CA LEU A 332 3.50 17.90 1.97
C LEU A 332 4.75 17.27 2.58
N VAL A 333 5.25 16.14 2.07
CA VAL A 333 6.54 15.59 2.54
C VAL A 333 7.68 16.57 2.25
N ALA A 334 7.73 17.17 1.06
CA ALA A 334 8.73 18.19 0.72
C ALA A 334 8.62 19.41 1.66
N THR A 335 7.41 19.93 1.88
CA THR A 335 7.14 21.05 2.78
C THR A 335 7.51 20.73 4.23
N GLY A 336 7.23 19.53 4.70
CA GLY A 336 7.57 19.12 6.06
C GLY A 336 9.09 19.03 6.28
N LEU A 337 9.84 18.50 5.30
CA LEU A 337 11.30 18.50 5.34
C LEU A 337 11.88 19.91 5.24
N ALA A 338 11.33 20.75 4.35
CA ALA A 338 11.74 22.15 4.21
C ALA A 338 11.47 22.96 5.48
N TRP A 339 10.33 22.73 6.14
CA TRP A 339 10.00 23.32 7.44
C TRP A 339 11.07 22.94 8.47
N LEU A 340 11.33 21.64 8.62
CA LEU A 340 12.35 21.16 9.57
C LEU A 340 13.72 21.74 9.24
N ALA A 341 14.12 21.81 7.98
CA ALA A 341 15.37 22.44 7.57
C ALA A 341 15.43 23.93 7.96
N ALA A 342 14.35 24.67 7.73
CA ALA A 342 14.27 26.11 7.98
C ALA A 342 14.26 26.46 9.48
N VAL A 343 13.64 25.62 10.32
CA VAL A 343 13.52 25.89 11.76
C VAL A 343 14.62 25.25 12.61
N THR A 344 15.39 24.33 12.05
CA THR A 344 16.46 23.64 12.79
C THR A 344 17.62 24.60 13.03
N ALA A 345 17.86 24.88 14.30
CA ALA A 345 18.96 25.70 14.80
C ALA A 345 19.50 25.09 16.10
N PRO A 346 20.72 25.43 16.54
CA PRO A 346 21.23 24.97 17.83
C PRO A 346 20.28 25.36 18.96
N GLY A 347 19.85 24.38 19.78
CA GLY A 347 18.91 24.61 20.88
C GLY A 347 17.44 24.78 20.47
N VAL A 348 17.05 24.44 19.24
CA VAL A 348 15.66 24.52 18.78
C VAL A 348 14.68 23.79 19.72
N GLY A 349 13.59 24.46 20.10
CA GLY A 349 12.55 23.82 20.90
C GLY A 349 11.77 22.77 20.11
N TYR A 350 11.50 21.60 20.73
CA TYR A 350 10.75 20.52 20.07
C TYR A 350 9.39 20.97 19.51
N GLY A 351 8.68 21.88 20.20
CA GLY A 351 7.41 22.42 19.73
C GLY A 351 7.45 23.05 18.34
N VAL A 352 8.61 23.59 17.92
CA VAL A 352 8.82 24.18 16.60
C VAL A 352 8.97 23.11 15.50
N LEU A 353 9.40 21.89 15.88
CA LEU A 353 9.54 20.75 14.96
C LEU A 353 8.19 20.05 14.71
N VAL A 354 7.26 20.12 15.66
CA VAL A 354 5.97 19.39 15.61
C VAL A 354 5.15 19.68 14.34
N PRO A 355 4.97 20.93 13.87
CA PRO A 355 4.26 21.19 12.63
C PRO A 355 4.85 20.46 11.43
N GLY A 356 6.18 20.44 11.30
CA GLY A 356 6.88 19.70 10.25
C GLY A 356 6.62 18.19 10.31
N LEU A 357 6.64 17.61 11.52
CA LEU A 357 6.34 16.19 11.74
C LEU A 357 4.89 15.83 11.38
N VAL A 358 3.93 16.67 11.76
CA VAL A 358 2.50 16.49 11.39
C VAL A 358 2.31 16.57 9.89
N VAL A 359 2.97 17.53 9.23
CA VAL A 359 2.92 17.71 7.77
C VAL A 359 3.54 16.50 7.05
N LEU A 360 4.67 15.96 7.53
CA LEU A 360 5.29 14.74 7.00
C LEU A 360 4.38 13.51 7.09
N GLY A 361 3.76 13.33 8.26
CA GLY A 361 2.82 12.24 8.50
C GLY A 361 1.57 12.35 7.62
N THR A 362 1.01 13.55 7.50
CA THR A 362 -0.14 13.85 6.64
C THR A 362 0.17 13.56 5.18
N GLY A 363 1.32 14.05 4.69
CA GLY A 363 1.77 13.78 3.33
C GLY A 363 1.95 12.28 3.04
N SER A 364 2.49 11.55 4.01
CA SER A 364 2.61 10.09 3.92
C SER A 364 1.25 9.39 3.85
N ALA A 365 0.25 9.85 4.63
CA ALA A 365 -1.10 9.29 4.63
C ALA A 365 -1.78 9.41 3.26
N LEU A 366 -1.67 10.59 2.63
CA LEU A 366 -2.25 10.87 1.31
C LEU A 366 -1.54 10.12 0.17
N PHE A 367 -0.33 9.61 0.39
CA PHE A 367 0.43 8.91 -0.63
C PHE A 367 0.05 7.41 -0.75
N PHE A 368 -0.10 6.71 0.39
CA PHE A 368 -0.14 5.24 0.42
C PHE A 368 -1.25 4.62 -0.44
N ALA A 369 -2.52 5.00 -0.20
CA ALA A 369 -3.65 4.40 -0.91
C ALA A 369 -3.67 4.76 -2.41
N PRO A 370 -3.51 6.04 -2.81
CA PRO A 370 -3.43 6.42 -4.22
C PRO A 370 -2.28 5.77 -4.99
N ALA A 371 -1.11 5.58 -4.35
CA ALA A 371 0.05 4.96 -4.98
C ALA A 371 -0.23 3.49 -5.28
N ALA A 372 -0.77 2.77 -4.30
CA ALA A 372 -1.17 1.38 -4.46
C ALA A 372 -2.23 1.22 -5.56
N ALA A 373 -3.25 2.09 -5.57
CA ALA A 373 -4.29 2.08 -6.61
C ALA A 373 -3.71 2.32 -8.02
N THR A 374 -2.75 3.24 -8.15
CA THR A 374 -2.10 3.55 -9.42
C THR A 374 -1.24 2.39 -9.93
N VAL A 375 -0.45 1.78 -9.06
CA VAL A 375 0.41 0.64 -9.39
C VAL A 375 -0.42 -0.59 -9.77
N LEU A 376 -1.40 -0.94 -8.95
CA LEU A 376 -2.22 -2.14 -9.15
C LEU A 376 -3.19 -1.97 -10.34
N GLY A 377 -3.63 -0.75 -10.63
CA GLY A 377 -4.44 -0.43 -11.79
C GLY A 377 -3.65 -0.36 -13.11
N ALA A 378 -2.31 -0.41 -13.06
CA ALA A 378 -1.45 -0.39 -14.23
C ALA A 378 -1.11 -1.78 -14.79
N VAL A 379 -1.56 -2.85 -14.12
CA VAL A 379 -1.26 -4.25 -14.47
C VAL A 379 -2.54 -5.10 -14.47
N ALA A 380 -2.49 -6.28 -15.10
CA ALA A 380 -3.61 -7.20 -15.11
C ALA A 380 -3.90 -7.78 -13.69
N PRO A 381 -5.13 -8.22 -13.37
CA PRO A 381 -5.49 -8.72 -12.04
C PRO A 381 -4.61 -9.85 -11.51
N ASP A 382 -4.19 -10.76 -12.38
CA ASP A 382 -3.29 -11.89 -12.13
C ASP A 382 -1.82 -11.45 -11.92
N GLU A 383 -1.47 -10.25 -12.36
CA GLU A 383 -0.14 -9.65 -12.24
C GLU A 383 0.00 -8.72 -11.01
N GLN A 384 -1.12 -8.38 -10.35
CA GLN A 384 -1.15 -7.45 -9.21
C GLN A 384 -0.22 -7.86 -8.07
N GLY A 385 -0.07 -9.17 -7.81
CA GLY A 385 0.86 -9.67 -6.81
C GLY A 385 2.32 -9.34 -7.15
N GLN A 386 2.71 -9.47 -8.42
CA GLN A 386 4.06 -9.15 -8.90
C GLN A 386 4.32 -7.64 -8.84
N ALA A 387 3.34 -6.84 -9.27
CA ALA A 387 3.41 -5.39 -9.20
C ALA A 387 3.60 -4.88 -7.77
N SER A 388 2.84 -5.43 -6.81
CA SER A 388 2.98 -5.12 -5.38
C SER A 388 4.37 -5.47 -4.84
N GLY A 389 4.92 -6.62 -5.25
CA GLY A 389 6.28 -7.04 -4.89
C GLY A 389 7.34 -6.09 -5.44
N ALA A 390 7.23 -5.74 -6.73
CA ALA A 390 8.13 -4.80 -7.39
C ALA A 390 8.14 -3.42 -6.72
N THR A 391 6.97 -2.87 -6.40
CA THR A 391 6.86 -1.58 -5.69
C THR A 391 7.42 -1.64 -4.27
N THR A 392 7.31 -2.80 -3.61
CA THR A 392 7.95 -3.00 -2.30
C THR A 392 9.47 -2.98 -2.45
N ALA A 393 10.03 -3.70 -3.43
CA ALA A 393 11.46 -3.67 -3.71
C ALA A 393 11.96 -2.24 -4.02
N VAL A 394 11.24 -1.49 -4.87
CA VAL A 394 11.55 -0.07 -5.15
C VAL A 394 11.56 0.78 -3.88
N ARG A 395 10.55 0.61 -3.01
CA ARG A 395 10.47 1.34 -1.73
C ARG A 395 11.73 1.10 -0.89
N GLU A 396 12.15 -0.15 -0.76
CA GLU A 396 13.26 -0.53 0.12
C GLU A 396 14.61 -0.08 -0.45
N ILE A 397 14.80 -0.15 -1.77
CA ILE A 397 15.93 0.48 -2.45
C ILE A 397 15.96 1.99 -2.17
N ALA A 398 14.80 2.65 -2.24
CA ALA A 398 14.70 4.08 -1.93
C ALA A 398 15.10 4.42 -0.49
N VAL A 399 14.69 3.61 0.50
CA VAL A 399 15.08 3.81 1.89
C VAL A 399 16.61 3.82 2.02
N VAL A 400 17.28 2.81 1.45
CA VAL A 400 18.74 2.67 1.51
C VAL A 400 19.44 3.83 0.80
N LEU A 401 19.03 4.14 -0.43
CA LEU A 401 19.61 5.23 -1.22
C LEU A 401 19.37 6.59 -0.56
N GLY A 402 18.18 6.82 -0.01
CA GLY A 402 17.84 8.07 0.65
C GLY A 402 18.69 8.35 1.88
N VAL A 403 18.84 7.35 2.75
CA VAL A 403 19.74 7.46 3.91
C VAL A 403 21.18 7.71 3.44
N ALA A 404 21.67 6.98 2.44
CA ALA A 404 23.04 7.16 1.94
C ALA A 404 23.31 8.55 1.34
N VAL A 405 22.39 9.08 0.53
CA VAL A 405 22.52 10.42 -0.07
C VAL A 405 22.46 11.49 1.01
N LEU A 406 21.47 11.45 1.91
CA LEU A 406 21.31 12.48 2.94
C LEU A 406 22.42 12.41 3.99
N ALA A 407 22.88 11.22 4.36
CA ALA A 407 24.01 11.05 5.28
C ALA A 407 25.33 11.53 4.66
N SER A 408 25.54 11.33 3.35
CA SER A 408 26.67 11.92 2.62
C SER A 408 26.66 13.45 2.67
N VAL A 409 25.49 14.06 2.44
CA VAL A 409 25.35 15.54 2.51
C VAL A 409 25.59 16.03 3.94
N PHE A 410 25.02 15.35 4.92
CA PHE A 410 25.24 15.64 6.34
C PHE A 410 26.74 15.65 6.67
N ALA A 411 27.46 14.61 6.25
CA ALA A 411 28.88 14.47 6.53
C ALA A 411 29.79 15.44 5.77
N ALA A 412 29.35 15.94 4.62
CA ALA A 412 30.08 16.95 3.89
C ALA A 412 30.05 18.33 4.58
N HIS A 413 29.09 18.56 5.48
CA HIS A 413 28.88 19.87 6.12
C HIS A 413 28.94 19.83 7.66
N GLY A 414 28.85 18.65 8.28
CA GLY A 414 28.75 18.51 9.72
C GLY A 414 29.10 17.12 10.25
N ASP A 415 29.01 16.97 11.57
CA ASP A 415 29.28 15.72 12.29
C ASP A 415 28.46 15.61 13.59
N LEU A 416 28.58 14.48 14.30
CA LEU A 416 27.86 14.21 15.55
C LEU A 416 28.57 14.74 16.81
N GLY A 417 29.67 15.49 16.66
CA GLY A 417 30.55 15.86 17.77
C GLY A 417 30.09 17.09 18.57
N SER A 418 29.16 17.89 18.06
CA SER A 418 28.48 18.94 18.83
C SER A 418 27.12 19.29 18.23
N PRO A 419 26.18 19.87 19.00
CA PRO A 419 24.87 20.30 18.47
C PRO A 419 24.97 21.30 17.31
N ALA A 420 25.96 22.19 17.31
CA ALA A 420 26.18 23.13 16.21
C ALA A 420 26.61 22.42 14.93
N ARG A 421 27.65 21.57 15.00
CA ARG A 421 28.13 20.79 13.84
C ARG A 421 27.08 19.80 13.33
N LEU A 422 26.23 19.28 14.21
CA LEU A 422 25.09 18.47 13.83
C LEU A 422 24.11 19.28 12.98
N VAL A 423 23.76 20.50 13.41
CA VAL A 423 22.86 21.39 12.67
C VAL A 423 23.45 21.78 11.31
N ASP A 424 24.76 22.08 11.26
CA ASP A 424 25.47 22.40 10.02
C ASP A 424 25.38 21.27 8.98
N GLY A 425 25.36 20.01 9.42
CA GLY A 425 25.11 18.86 8.57
C GLY A 425 23.62 18.60 8.27
N VAL A 426 22.75 18.69 9.28
CA VAL A 426 21.34 18.31 9.19
C VAL A 426 20.56 19.24 8.26
N VAL A 427 20.77 20.56 8.37
CA VAL A 427 20.03 21.56 7.59
C VAL A 427 20.19 21.37 6.06
N PRO A 428 21.41 21.35 5.49
CA PRO A 428 21.58 21.14 4.05
C PRO A 428 21.07 19.77 3.60
N ALA A 429 21.23 18.73 4.42
CA ALA A 429 20.74 17.41 4.09
C ALA A 429 19.20 17.32 4.09
N LEU A 430 18.51 18.01 5.01
CA LEU A 430 17.05 18.14 4.97
C LEU A 430 16.56 18.96 3.77
N TRP A 431 17.30 20.00 3.35
CA TRP A 431 17.01 20.70 2.09
C TRP A 431 17.15 19.80 0.86
N VAL A 432 18.18 18.95 0.81
CA VAL A 432 18.31 17.94 -0.25
C VAL A 432 17.15 16.94 -0.18
N GLY A 433 16.75 16.50 1.00
CA GLY A 433 15.55 15.68 1.19
C GLY A 433 14.27 16.37 0.66
N ALA A 434 14.08 17.64 0.96
CA ALA A 434 12.97 18.43 0.45
C ALA A 434 13.01 18.56 -1.07
N ALA A 435 14.20 18.75 -1.67
CA ALA A 435 14.40 18.79 -3.12
C ALA A 435 14.10 17.44 -3.78
N LEU A 436 14.52 16.32 -3.19
CA LEU A 436 14.19 14.97 -3.68
C LEU A 436 12.67 14.75 -3.68
N ALA A 437 11.98 15.11 -2.59
CA ALA A 437 10.51 15.05 -2.55
C ALA A 437 9.87 16.01 -3.56
N GLY A 438 10.40 17.23 -3.74
CA GLY A 438 9.97 18.18 -4.78
C GLY A 438 10.11 17.62 -6.20
N ALA A 439 11.21 16.94 -6.53
CA ALA A 439 11.36 16.20 -7.77
C ALA A 439 10.34 15.05 -7.87
N GLY A 440 9.98 14.43 -6.74
CA GLY A 440 8.89 13.47 -6.65
C GLY A 440 7.54 14.05 -7.07
N VAL A 441 7.24 15.30 -6.71
CA VAL A 441 6.04 16.03 -7.17
C VAL A 441 6.08 16.18 -8.69
N LEU A 442 7.22 16.55 -9.27
CA LEU A 442 7.37 16.64 -10.72
C LEU A 442 7.17 15.28 -11.41
N ALA A 443 7.66 14.19 -10.82
CA ALA A 443 7.43 12.84 -11.32
C ALA A 443 5.93 12.48 -11.37
N THR A 444 5.10 13.03 -10.48
CA THR A 444 3.63 12.83 -10.55
C THR A 444 3.01 13.45 -11.81
N LEU A 445 3.67 14.41 -12.46
CA LEU A 445 3.15 15.02 -13.69
C LEU A 445 3.13 14.03 -14.87
N ALA A 446 4.02 13.02 -14.82
CA ALA A 446 4.07 11.93 -15.79
C ALA A 446 2.96 10.87 -15.58
N LEU A 447 2.24 10.92 -14.45
CA LEU A 447 1.07 10.07 -14.24
C LEU A 447 -0.05 10.45 -15.21
N PRO A 448 -0.78 9.47 -15.77
CA PRO A 448 -1.96 9.75 -16.56
C PRO A 448 -2.93 10.60 -15.75
N ARG A 449 -3.46 11.67 -16.38
CA ARG A 449 -4.61 12.38 -15.81
C ARG A 449 -5.79 11.42 -15.78
N ALA A 450 -6.66 11.54 -14.77
CA ALA A 450 -7.96 10.89 -14.84
C ALA A 450 -8.61 11.36 -16.15
N GLY A 451 -8.89 10.44 -17.07
CA GLY A 451 -9.56 10.79 -18.32
C GLY A 451 -10.89 11.46 -17.99
N SER A 452 -11.30 12.45 -18.77
CA SER A 452 -12.61 13.06 -18.62
C SER A 452 -13.67 11.95 -18.65
N LEU A 453 -14.45 11.86 -17.58
CA LEU A 453 -15.58 10.97 -17.52
C LEU A 453 -16.70 11.63 -18.32
N ARG A 454 -17.10 10.99 -19.42
CA ARG A 454 -18.22 11.45 -20.25
C ARG A 454 -19.23 10.33 -20.37
N VAL A 455 -20.51 10.65 -20.18
CA VAL A 455 -21.59 9.73 -20.51
C VAL A 455 -22.19 10.15 -21.84
N ARG A 456 -22.36 9.19 -22.76
CA ARG A 456 -23.02 9.41 -24.04
C ARG A 456 -23.96 8.24 -24.35
N VAL A 457 -24.84 8.45 -25.31
CA VAL A 457 -25.64 7.37 -25.89
C VAL A 457 -24.69 6.42 -26.65
N ALA A 458 -24.89 5.12 -26.49
CA ALA A 458 -24.13 4.10 -27.18
C ALA A 458 -24.53 4.01 -28.65
N LEU A 459 -23.56 3.72 -29.50
CA LEU A 459 -23.72 3.42 -30.91
C LEU A 459 -23.68 1.90 -31.10
N ALA A 460 -24.14 1.41 -32.26
CA ALA A 460 -24.11 -0.02 -32.58
C ALA A 460 -22.68 -0.61 -32.48
N ASP A 461 -21.67 0.16 -32.88
CA ASP A 461 -20.26 -0.24 -32.80
C ASP A 461 -19.76 -0.44 -31.35
N ASP A 462 -20.42 0.17 -30.36
CA ASP A 462 -20.08 0.01 -28.96
C ASP A 462 -20.55 -1.34 -28.39
N HIS A 463 -21.45 -2.06 -29.07
CA HIS A 463 -22.10 -3.27 -28.54
C HIS A 463 -21.10 -4.36 -28.15
N ALA A 464 -20.03 -4.55 -28.95
CA ALA A 464 -18.99 -5.52 -28.63
C ALA A 464 -18.27 -5.19 -27.32
N THR A 465 -17.88 -3.92 -27.14
CA THR A 465 -17.21 -3.43 -25.93
C THR A 465 -18.13 -3.43 -24.71
N ILE A 466 -19.42 -3.11 -24.90
CA ILE A 466 -20.43 -3.20 -23.83
C ILE A 466 -20.54 -4.64 -23.32
N ARG A 467 -20.56 -5.64 -24.22
CA ARG A 467 -20.58 -7.06 -23.82
C ARG A 467 -19.35 -7.45 -22.99
N GLU A 468 -18.16 -6.94 -23.34
CA GLU A 468 -16.94 -7.14 -22.55
C GLU A 468 -17.06 -6.51 -21.15
N VAL A 469 -17.50 -5.25 -21.07
CA VAL A 469 -17.70 -4.52 -19.80
C VAL A 469 -18.69 -5.24 -18.90
N LEU A 470 -19.83 -5.66 -19.43
CA LEU A 470 -20.85 -6.42 -18.70
C LEU A 470 -20.30 -7.78 -18.24
N GLY A 471 -19.59 -8.50 -19.11
CA GLY A 471 -18.92 -9.75 -18.77
C GLY A 471 -17.98 -9.58 -17.58
N ALA A 472 -17.08 -8.60 -17.64
CA ALA A 472 -16.13 -8.33 -16.58
C ALA A 472 -16.79 -7.82 -15.28
N ALA A 473 -17.81 -6.99 -15.38
CA ALA A 473 -18.50 -6.42 -14.22
C ALA A 473 -19.27 -7.48 -13.41
N TYR A 474 -19.86 -8.45 -14.11
CA TYR A 474 -20.70 -9.46 -13.51
C TYR A 474 -20.04 -10.83 -13.30
N ALA A 475 -18.85 -11.10 -13.86
CA ALA A 475 -18.14 -12.38 -13.70
C ALA A 475 -18.00 -12.84 -12.24
N GLN A 476 -17.80 -11.90 -11.31
CA GLN A 476 -17.69 -12.17 -9.88
C GLN A 476 -18.96 -12.78 -9.24
N TYR A 477 -20.11 -12.68 -9.91
CA TYR A 477 -21.41 -13.15 -9.38
C TYR A 477 -21.85 -14.48 -9.99
N ALA A 478 -21.13 -15.02 -10.98
CA ALA A 478 -21.51 -16.25 -11.68
C ALA A 478 -21.61 -17.47 -10.74
N GLY A 479 -20.85 -17.47 -9.63
CA GLY A 479 -20.88 -18.55 -8.63
C GLY A 479 -22.02 -18.45 -7.60
N GLU A 480 -22.76 -17.34 -7.57
CA GLU A 480 -23.81 -17.09 -6.56
C GLU A 480 -25.21 -17.50 -7.05
N ILE A 481 -25.37 -17.76 -8.35
CA ILE A 481 -26.65 -18.03 -9.02
C ILE A 481 -26.57 -19.40 -9.69
N SER A 482 -27.69 -20.14 -9.76
CA SER A 482 -27.73 -21.41 -10.48
C SER A 482 -27.39 -21.22 -11.97
N PRO A 483 -26.62 -22.12 -12.61
CA PRO A 483 -26.19 -21.97 -14.00
C PRO A 483 -27.32 -21.67 -14.99
N ALA A 484 -28.45 -22.38 -14.89
CA ALA A 484 -29.59 -22.18 -15.79
C ALA A 484 -30.16 -20.75 -15.72
N VAL A 485 -30.34 -20.23 -14.50
CA VAL A 485 -30.84 -18.85 -14.27
C VAL A 485 -29.78 -17.82 -14.68
N TRP A 486 -28.51 -18.10 -14.42
CA TRP A 486 -27.39 -17.25 -14.83
C TRP A 486 -27.30 -17.10 -16.35
N ASP A 487 -27.42 -18.21 -17.08
CA ASP A 487 -27.35 -18.21 -18.54
C ASP A 487 -28.54 -17.47 -19.15
N ALA A 488 -29.76 -17.70 -18.65
CA ALA A 488 -30.96 -16.97 -19.08
C ALA A 488 -30.85 -15.46 -18.81
N TYR A 489 -30.41 -15.09 -17.60
CA TYR A 489 -30.19 -13.68 -17.24
C TYR A 489 -29.13 -13.02 -18.09
N ARG A 490 -28.02 -13.71 -18.34
CA ARG A 490 -26.93 -13.21 -19.17
C ARG A 490 -27.36 -13.06 -20.62
N ALA A 491 -28.11 -14.01 -21.18
CA ALA A 491 -28.63 -13.91 -22.53
C ALA A 491 -29.55 -12.68 -22.68
N ASP A 492 -30.46 -12.47 -21.73
CA ASP A 492 -31.33 -11.29 -21.70
C ASP A 492 -30.54 -9.99 -21.50
N LEU A 493 -29.54 -9.95 -20.62
CA LEU A 493 -28.70 -8.77 -20.38
C LEU A 493 -27.84 -8.39 -21.61
N LEU A 494 -27.37 -9.38 -22.37
CA LEU A 494 -26.48 -9.18 -23.53
C LEU A 494 -27.22 -9.01 -24.86
N ASP A 495 -28.55 -9.09 -24.88
CA ASP A 495 -29.42 -8.72 -26.00
C ASP A 495 -29.51 -7.19 -26.14
N LEU A 496 -28.37 -6.59 -26.50
CA LEU A 496 -28.22 -5.14 -26.62
C LEU A 496 -29.11 -4.57 -27.74
N ASP A 497 -29.38 -5.34 -28.78
CA ASP A 497 -30.23 -4.88 -29.89
C ASP A 497 -31.68 -4.73 -29.45
N ARG A 498 -32.20 -5.67 -28.63
CA ARG A 498 -33.52 -5.51 -28.00
C ARG A 498 -33.56 -4.32 -27.07
N HIS A 499 -32.56 -4.16 -26.20
CA HIS A 499 -32.54 -3.05 -25.24
C HIS A 499 -32.37 -1.68 -25.91
N ALA A 500 -31.65 -1.61 -27.03
CA ALA A 500 -31.55 -0.41 -27.86
C ALA A 500 -32.88 -0.07 -28.57
N ARG A 501 -33.70 -1.06 -28.92
CA ARG A 501 -35.04 -0.83 -29.50
C ARG A 501 -36.05 -0.36 -28.46
N LEU A 502 -36.00 -0.90 -27.25
CA LEU A 502 -36.97 -0.61 -26.19
C LEU A 502 -36.60 0.61 -25.34
N GLY A 503 -35.36 1.10 -25.45
CA GLY A 503 -34.84 2.17 -24.61
C GLY A 503 -33.62 2.88 -25.20
N GLN A 504 -32.77 3.41 -24.35
CA GLN A 504 -31.50 4.03 -24.71
C GLN A 504 -30.34 3.35 -23.99
N LEU A 505 -29.34 2.94 -24.75
CA LEU A 505 -28.09 2.44 -24.19
C LEU A 505 -27.17 3.61 -23.87
N LEU A 506 -26.59 3.62 -22.67
CA LEU A 506 -25.66 4.63 -22.21
C LEU A 506 -24.31 3.99 -21.95
N VAL A 507 -23.25 4.65 -22.42
CA VAL A 507 -21.87 4.28 -22.13
C VAL A 507 -21.18 5.42 -21.41
N ALA A 508 -20.44 5.08 -20.38
CA ALA A 508 -19.56 5.99 -19.67
C ALA A 508 -18.13 5.76 -20.16
N GLU A 509 -17.51 6.78 -20.71
CA GLU A 509 -16.16 6.75 -21.23
C GLU A 509 -15.19 7.41 -20.25
N VAL A 510 -14.04 6.78 -20.03
CA VAL A 510 -12.93 7.36 -19.27
C VAL A 510 -11.69 7.33 -20.13
N GLY A 511 -11.30 8.51 -20.64
CA GLY A 511 -10.12 8.63 -21.52
C GLY A 511 -10.31 7.91 -22.86
N GLY A 512 -11.50 8.00 -23.45
CA GLY A 512 -11.84 7.40 -24.75
C GLY A 512 -12.11 5.90 -24.73
N LYS A 513 -12.08 5.26 -23.55
CA LYS A 513 -12.46 3.84 -23.38
C LYS A 513 -13.77 3.72 -22.65
N ILE A 514 -14.65 2.83 -23.11
CA ILE A 514 -15.91 2.52 -22.44
C ILE A 514 -15.60 1.81 -21.12
N ALA A 515 -15.91 2.50 -20.03
CA ALA A 515 -15.63 2.12 -18.65
C ALA A 515 -16.87 1.56 -17.93
N GLY A 516 -18.06 1.91 -18.42
CA GLY A 516 -19.32 1.44 -17.87
C GLY A 516 -20.47 1.53 -18.86
N TYR A 517 -21.55 0.86 -18.51
CA TYR A 517 -22.76 0.74 -19.31
C TYR A 517 -24.00 0.81 -18.41
N ALA A 518 -25.09 1.37 -18.93
CA ALA A 518 -26.43 1.23 -18.38
C ALA A 518 -27.48 1.35 -19.50
N ALA A 519 -28.60 0.67 -19.37
CA ALA A 519 -29.78 0.88 -20.22
C ALA A 519 -30.80 1.78 -19.50
N PHE A 520 -31.38 2.72 -20.23
CA PHE A 520 -32.46 3.60 -19.79
C PHE A 520 -33.75 3.26 -20.54
N TYR A 521 -34.86 3.17 -19.83
CA TYR A 521 -36.19 3.00 -20.42
C TYR A 521 -37.08 4.15 -19.97
N PRO A 522 -37.69 4.91 -20.89
CA PRO A 522 -38.65 5.96 -20.55
C PRO A 522 -39.91 5.41 -19.86
N ASP A 523 -40.30 4.18 -20.21
CA ASP A 523 -41.41 3.46 -19.59
C ASP A 523 -40.90 2.10 -19.09
N ALA A 524 -41.05 1.87 -17.78
CA ALA A 524 -40.60 0.67 -17.09
C ALA A 524 -41.41 -0.58 -17.48
N THR A 525 -42.62 -0.43 -18.04
CA THR A 525 -43.49 -1.56 -18.45
C THR A 525 -42.85 -2.41 -19.55
N VAL A 526 -42.03 -1.81 -20.42
CA VAL A 526 -41.38 -2.50 -21.57
C VAL A 526 -40.41 -3.60 -21.15
N GLN A 527 -40.01 -3.61 -19.87
CA GLN A 527 -39.15 -4.66 -19.33
C GLN A 527 -39.92 -5.94 -18.96
N ASN A 528 -41.26 -5.94 -19.01
CA ASN A 528 -42.11 -7.08 -18.66
C ASN A 528 -41.86 -7.62 -17.23
N LEU A 529 -41.56 -6.72 -16.29
CA LEU A 529 -41.36 -7.04 -14.87
C LEU A 529 -42.61 -6.74 -14.02
N GLY A 530 -43.74 -6.42 -14.66
CA GLY A 530 -45.01 -6.13 -13.98
C GLY A 530 -44.96 -4.86 -13.13
N TRP A 531 -44.27 -3.82 -13.62
CA TRP A 531 -44.17 -2.50 -13.00
C TRP A 531 -45.24 -1.54 -13.55
N PRO A 532 -45.64 -0.52 -12.77
CA PRO A 532 -46.66 0.44 -13.21
C PRO A 532 -46.15 1.32 -14.35
N GLY A 533 -47.06 1.69 -15.26
CA GLY A 533 -46.79 2.70 -16.29
C GLY A 533 -46.55 4.09 -15.70
N GLY A 534 -45.91 4.97 -16.47
CA GLY A 534 -45.59 6.34 -16.05
C GLY A 534 -44.29 6.48 -15.24
N TRP A 535 -43.51 5.40 -15.13
CA TRP A 535 -42.21 5.40 -14.47
C TRP A 535 -41.09 5.13 -15.46
N ALA A 536 -39.98 5.85 -15.34
CA ALA A 536 -38.75 5.54 -16.07
C ALA A 536 -37.95 4.48 -15.29
N SER A 537 -37.04 3.79 -15.97
CA SER A 537 -36.21 2.77 -15.33
C SER A 537 -34.80 2.63 -15.88
N GLY A 538 -33.87 2.21 -15.02
CA GLY A 538 -32.50 1.86 -15.38
C GLY A 538 -32.23 0.36 -15.21
N ARG A 539 -31.57 -0.27 -16.20
CA ARG A 539 -31.20 -1.70 -16.15
C ARG A 539 -29.73 -1.94 -16.52
N GLY A 540 -29.18 -3.05 -16.03
CA GLY A 540 -27.93 -3.61 -16.51
C GLY A 540 -26.69 -2.77 -16.20
N MET A 541 -26.72 -1.99 -15.13
CA MET A 541 -25.60 -1.12 -14.79
C MET A 541 -24.34 -1.92 -14.48
N GLY A 542 -23.36 -1.84 -15.38
CA GLY A 542 -22.07 -2.49 -15.25
C GLY A 542 -20.93 -1.48 -15.25
N VAL A 543 -20.01 -1.60 -14.29
CA VAL A 543 -18.74 -0.86 -14.31
C VAL A 543 -17.60 -1.85 -14.39
N HIS A 544 -16.79 -1.71 -15.44
CA HIS A 544 -15.62 -2.55 -15.64
C HIS A 544 -14.69 -2.44 -14.41
N PRO A 545 -14.21 -3.57 -13.84
CA PRO A 545 -13.44 -3.56 -12.58
C PRO A 545 -12.26 -2.59 -12.56
N GLY A 546 -11.55 -2.44 -13.69
CA GLY A 546 -10.42 -1.51 -13.83
C GLY A 546 -10.77 -0.02 -13.78
N PHE A 547 -12.07 0.34 -13.84
CA PHE A 547 -12.57 1.72 -13.77
C PHE A 547 -13.46 1.99 -12.55
N ARG A 548 -13.61 1.02 -11.64
CA ARG A 548 -14.30 1.24 -10.36
C ARG A 548 -13.56 2.30 -9.54
N GLY A 549 -14.30 3.13 -8.79
CA GLY A 549 -13.74 4.25 -8.05
C GLY A 549 -13.38 5.47 -8.91
N ARG A 550 -13.80 5.52 -10.18
CA ARG A 550 -13.64 6.71 -11.05
C ARG A 550 -14.94 7.50 -11.28
N GLY A 551 -15.92 7.35 -10.39
CA GLY A 551 -17.23 8.00 -10.52
C GLY A 551 -18.12 7.50 -11.68
N VAL A 552 -17.72 6.42 -12.37
CA VAL A 552 -18.45 5.88 -13.54
C VAL A 552 -19.92 5.56 -13.22
N ALA A 553 -20.16 4.86 -12.10
CA ALA A 553 -21.52 4.50 -11.69
C ALA A 553 -22.34 5.74 -11.32
N ASP A 554 -21.74 6.71 -10.64
CA ASP A 554 -22.39 7.98 -10.29
C ASP A 554 -22.79 8.76 -11.54
N ALA A 555 -21.92 8.83 -12.54
CA ALA A 555 -22.23 9.53 -13.79
C ALA A 555 -23.31 8.81 -14.61
N LEU A 556 -23.29 7.48 -14.67
CA LEU A 556 -24.36 6.70 -15.31
C LEU A 556 -25.70 6.94 -14.61
N MET A 557 -25.74 6.90 -13.26
CA MET A 557 -26.95 7.20 -12.50
C MET A 557 -27.45 8.63 -12.71
N ALA A 558 -26.55 9.62 -12.69
CA ALA A 558 -26.90 11.01 -12.97
C ALA A 558 -27.52 11.15 -14.37
N ALA A 559 -26.93 10.51 -15.38
CA ALA A 559 -27.44 10.52 -16.75
C ALA A 559 -28.80 9.82 -16.91
N LEU A 560 -29.10 8.82 -16.08
CA LEU A 560 -30.43 8.19 -16.00
C LEU A 560 -31.45 9.13 -15.36
N GLU A 561 -31.09 9.76 -14.24
CA GLU A 561 -31.97 10.70 -13.54
C GLU A 561 -32.27 11.95 -14.38
N ASP A 562 -31.30 12.47 -15.13
CA ASP A 562 -31.48 13.62 -16.02
C ASP A 562 -32.50 13.30 -17.13
N ARG A 563 -32.44 12.10 -17.71
CA ARG A 563 -33.38 11.65 -18.75
C ARG A 563 -34.79 11.45 -18.20
N ALA A 564 -34.89 10.89 -17.00
CA ALA A 564 -36.19 10.72 -16.36
C ALA A 564 -36.84 12.05 -15.94
N ARG A 565 -36.02 13.01 -15.47
CA ARG A 565 -36.48 14.40 -15.26
C ARG A 565 -37.00 15.02 -16.55
N ALA A 566 -36.31 14.80 -17.67
CA ALA A 566 -36.76 15.30 -18.97
C ALA A 566 -38.09 14.67 -19.44
N SER A 567 -38.39 13.43 -19.03
CA SER A 567 -39.66 12.77 -19.32
C SER A 567 -40.77 13.02 -18.28
N GLY A 568 -40.50 13.81 -17.23
CA GLY A 568 -41.46 14.07 -16.15
C GLY A 568 -41.83 12.81 -15.35
N ALA A 569 -41.02 11.76 -15.43
CA ALA A 569 -41.30 10.47 -14.81
C ALA A 569 -40.35 10.23 -13.61
N PRO A 570 -40.86 9.74 -12.47
CA PRO A 570 -40.00 9.25 -11.41
C PRO A 570 -39.22 7.98 -11.84
N VAL A 571 -38.13 7.64 -11.14
CA VAL A 571 -37.18 6.60 -11.58
C VAL A 571 -37.23 5.36 -10.69
N PHE A 572 -37.39 4.21 -11.34
CA PHE A 572 -37.04 2.91 -10.79
C PHE A 572 -35.60 2.54 -11.15
N ALA A 573 -34.87 2.08 -10.14
CA ALA A 573 -33.56 1.48 -10.32
C ALA A 573 -33.63 0.04 -9.82
N PHE A 574 -33.11 -0.87 -10.64
CA PHE A 574 -33.26 -2.30 -10.43
C PHE A 574 -31.91 -3.00 -10.30
N HIS A 575 -31.72 -3.73 -9.18
CA HIS A 575 -30.58 -4.61 -9.00
C HIS A 575 -30.98 -5.98 -8.44
N THR A 576 -30.24 -6.99 -8.89
CA THR A 576 -30.44 -8.37 -8.47
C THR A 576 -29.70 -8.64 -7.16
N SER A 577 -30.46 -9.01 -6.13
CA SER A 577 -30.07 -9.63 -4.85
C SER A 577 -29.19 -8.86 -3.84
N GLY A 578 -29.27 -9.29 -2.57
CA GLY A 578 -28.60 -8.66 -1.43
C GLY A 578 -27.07 -8.76 -1.40
N PHE A 579 -26.44 -9.56 -2.27
CA PHE A 579 -24.97 -9.67 -2.33
C PHE A 579 -24.31 -8.52 -3.10
N MET A 580 -25.06 -7.75 -3.90
CA MET A 580 -24.56 -6.58 -4.65
C MET A 580 -24.40 -5.33 -3.75
N THR A 581 -23.69 -5.49 -2.63
CA THR A 581 -23.51 -4.48 -1.57
C THR A 581 -23.02 -3.11 -2.04
N ALA A 582 -22.18 -3.05 -3.08
CA ALA A 582 -21.69 -1.80 -3.65
C ALA A 582 -22.82 -0.96 -4.28
N ALA A 583 -23.76 -1.63 -4.94
CA ALA A 583 -24.86 -0.98 -5.62
C ALA A 583 -25.93 -0.51 -4.63
N LEU A 584 -26.17 -1.30 -3.57
CA LEU A 584 -27.00 -0.90 -2.43
C LEU A 584 -26.48 0.38 -1.75
N ALA A 585 -25.17 0.46 -1.51
CA ALA A 585 -24.53 1.64 -0.94
C ALA A 585 -24.65 2.86 -1.86
N LEU A 586 -24.53 2.66 -3.18
CA LEU A 586 -24.72 3.72 -4.18
C LEU A 586 -26.15 4.28 -4.14
N TYR A 587 -27.16 3.42 -4.16
CA TYR A 587 -28.57 3.81 -4.11
C TYR A 587 -28.92 4.57 -2.83
N ALA A 588 -28.50 4.06 -1.68
CA ALA A 588 -28.69 4.76 -0.40
C ALA A 588 -28.06 6.15 -0.42
N ARG A 589 -26.82 6.27 -0.94
CA ARG A 589 -26.12 7.55 -1.09
C ARG A 589 -26.83 8.52 -2.04
N LEU A 590 -27.45 8.02 -3.11
CA LEU A 590 -28.18 8.81 -4.10
C LEU A 590 -29.64 9.10 -3.71
N GLY A 591 -30.09 8.64 -2.54
CA GLY A 591 -31.43 8.91 -2.00
C GLY A 591 -32.53 8.00 -2.54
N TYR A 592 -32.19 6.85 -3.14
CA TYR A 592 -33.18 5.85 -3.54
C TYR A 592 -33.73 5.13 -2.31
N ARG A 593 -35.05 4.92 -2.29
CA ARG A 593 -35.78 4.20 -1.24
C ARG A 593 -36.11 2.79 -1.72
N ARG A 594 -36.06 1.82 -0.80
CA ARG A 594 -36.48 0.45 -1.09
C ARG A 594 -37.99 0.41 -1.36
N ALA A 595 -38.42 -0.32 -2.39
CA ALA A 595 -39.82 -0.55 -2.70
C ALA A 595 -40.11 -2.06 -2.85
N PRO A 596 -40.23 -2.81 -1.73
CA PRO A 596 -40.42 -4.27 -1.74
C PRO A 596 -41.67 -4.74 -2.51
N GLU A 597 -42.69 -3.88 -2.60
CA GLU A 597 -43.94 -4.15 -3.33
C GLU A 597 -43.72 -4.38 -4.84
N PHE A 598 -42.57 -3.97 -5.38
CA PHE A 598 -42.19 -4.15 -6.79
C PHE A 598 -41.09 -5.18 -7.00
N ASP A 599 -40.76 -5.96 -5.97
CA ASP A 599 -39.82 -7.07 -6.11
C ASP A 599 -40.36 -8.14 -7.03
N ARG A 600 -39.45 -8.81 -7.75
CA ARG A 600 -39.78 -9.93 -8.62
C ARG A 600 -38.89 -11.12 -8.34
N ASP A 601 -39.40 -12.32 -8.58
CA ASP A 601 -38.54 -13.49 -8.65
C ASP A 601 -38.06 -13.65 -10.09
N MET A 602 -36.77 -13.51 -10.30
CA MET A 602 -36.18 -13.64 -11.63
C MET A 602 -36.30 -15.08 -12.15
N ASN A 603 -36.41 -16.07 -11.26
CA ASN A 603 -36.66 -17.44 -11.68
C ASN A 603 -38.02 -17.57 -12.35
N ALA A 604 -39.06 -17.01 -11.72
CA ALA A 604 -40.40 -16.98 -12.30
C ALA A 604 -40.44 -16.19 -13.61
N HIS A 605 -39.72 -15.07 -13.69
CA HIS A 605 -39.61 -14.28 -14.91
C HIS A 605 -39.02 -15.07 -16.08
N TYR A 606 -38.04 -15.94 -15.82
CA TYR A 606 -37.43 -16.81 -16.84
C TYR A 606 -38.09 -18.20 -16.96
N GLY A 607 -39.18 -18.46 -16.24
CA GLY A 607 -39.85 -19.77 -16.25
C GLY A 607 -39.07 -20.90 -15.55
N LEU A 608 -38.10 -20.56 -14.70
CA LEU A 608 -37.18 -21.47 -14.01
C LEU A 608 -37.57 -21.70 -12.53
N ASN A 609 -38.85 -21.95 -12.26
CA ASN A 609 -39.41 -22.07 -10.90
C ASN A 609 -38.80 -23.20 -10.04
N ALA A 610 -38.11 -24.15 -10.66
CA ALA A 610 -37.44 -25.26 -9.96
C ALA A 610 -36.11 -24.84 -9.29
N CYS A 611 -35.58 -23.64 -9.58
CA CYS A 611 -34.34 -23.13 -9.00
C CYS A 611 -34.59 -22.38 -7.67
N ARG A 612 -33.55 -22.26 -6.84
CA ARG A 612 -33.61 -21.48 -5.58
C ARG A 612 -34.02 -20.03 -5.90
N PRO A 613 -35.04 -19.45 -5.23
CA PRO A 613 -35.57 -18.13 -5.55
C PRO A 613 -34.48 -17.06 -5.67
N TRP A 614 -34.56 -16.25 -6.73
CA TRP A 614 -33.59 -15.21 -6.99
C TRP A 614 -34.29 -13.85 -7.08
N PRO A 615 -34.40 -13.12 -5.96
CA PRO A 615 -35.16 -11.89 -5.93
C PRO A 615 -34.43 -10.75 -6.63
N ALA A 616 -35.16 -10.15 -7.55
CA ALA A 616 -35.00 -8.82 -8.07
C ALA A 616 -35.48 -7.81 -7.02
N LEU A 617 -34.55 -7.00 -6.46
CA LEU A 617 -34.87 -5.96 -5.47
C LEU A 617 -35.10 -4.60 -6.15
N ALA A 618 -36.28 -4.01 -5.95
CA ALA A 618 -36.65 -2.71 -6.53
C ALA A 618 -36.31 -1.50 -5.62
N TYR A 619 -35.76 -0.45 -6.22
CA TYR A 619 -35.47 0.83 -5.56
C TYR A 619 -36.12 1.97 -6.35
N ARG A 620 -36.72 2.94 -5.65
CA ARG A 620 -37.40 4.08 -6.27
C ARG A 620 -36.85 5.41 -5.78
N LYS A 621 -36.84 6.41 -6.65
CA LYS A 621 -36.56 7.79 -6.31
C LYS A 621 -37.57 8.70 -7.01
N ASP A 622 -38.29 9.45 -6.21
CA ASP A 622 -39.17 10.50 -6.71
C ASP A 622 -38.27 11.66 -7.16
N LEU A 623 -38.38 12.03 -8.43
CA LEU A 623 -37.66 13.18 -8.98
C LEU A 623 -38.62 14.36 -9.03
N PRO A 624 -38.21 15.56 -8.57
CA PRO A 624 -39.07 16.74 -8.65
C PRO A 624 -39.41 17.04 -10.11
N THR A 625 -40.69 17.28 -10.38
CA THR A 625 -41.18 17.77 -11.67
C THR A 625 -40.48 19.11 -11.96
N PRO A 626 -40.02 19.38 -13.20
CA PRO A 626 -39.41 20.66 -13.52
C PRO A 626 -40.42 21.78 -13.23
N THR A 627 -40.24 22.53 -12.15
CA THR A 627 -40.97 23.78 -11.93
C THR A 627 -40.51 24.72 -13.03
N GLY A 628 -41.43 25.13 -13.91
CA GLY A 628 -41.16 26.06 -14.99
C GLY A 628 -40.49 27.34 -14.47
N GLY A 629 -39.17 27.41 -14.61
CA GLY A 629 -38.36 28.59 -14.39
C GLY A 629 -37.72 28.95 -15.72
N THR A 630 -38.01 30.16 -16.19
CA THR A 630 -37.60 30.76 -17.46
C THR A 630 -36.09 30.64 -17.75
N ARG A 631 -35.79 30.48 -19.04
CA ARG A 631 -34.46 30.36 -19.67
C ARG A 631 -33.44 31.41 -19.22
#